data_AF-A0AAV2I6Q2-F1
#
_entry.id   AF-A0AAV2I6Q2-F1
#
_cell.length_a   1.000
_cell.length_b   1.000
_cell.length_c   1.000
_cell.angle_alpha   90.00
_cell.angle_beta   90.00
_cell.angle_gamma   90.00
#
_symmetry.space_group_name_H-M   'P 1'
#
loop_
_entity.id
_entity.type
_entity.pdbx_description
1 polymer ?
#
loop_
_entity_poly.entity_id
_entity_poly.type
_entity_poly.pdbx_seq_one_letter_code
_entity_poly.pdbx_strand_id
1 'polypeptide(L)'
;MVDNLRWREKLYTNNNFREAKEQRKTYIVESKLPIIEKKTHEETKFIMHSLEMIQKAKSTESTKQDLWQLKEKAIELHESVIDQDRRTGVLLALAQTVESLMHVIDDEIIVFDKLSDSKDKQKKEEEKHLENEALKREEKFQMLRDRERRKQQQQLDERNRKYN
;
A
#
# COMPACT_ATOMS: atom_id res chain seq x y z
N MET A 1 -31.02 -13.87 -46.73
CA MET A 1 -30.00 -13.18 -47.56
C MET A 1 -30.75 -12.34 -48.57
N VAL A 2 -30.61 -11.01 -48.52
CA VAL A 2 -31.18 -10.14 -49.56
C VAL A 2 -30.03 -9.78 -50.50
N ASP A 3 -29.75 -10.71 -51.41
CA ASP A 3 -28.85 -10.48 -52.53
C ASP A 3 -29.71 -9.99 -53.71
N ASN A 4 -29.33 -8.84 -54.28
CA ASN A 4 -29.85 -8.19 -55.51
C ASN A 4 -30.63 -6.88 -55.30
N LEU A 5 -29.95 -5.86 -54.77
CA LEU A 5 -30.24 -4.43 -55.01
C LEU A 5 -28.95 -3.73 -55.44
N ARG A 6 -28.46 -4.08 -56.63
CA ARG A 6 -27.34 -3.40 -57.29
C ARG A 6 -27.88 -2.80 -58.57
N TRP A 7 -28.17 -1.49 -58.62
CA TRP A 7 -27.79 -0.73 -59.81
C TRP A 7 -27.85 0.79 -59.78
N ARG A 8 -28.63 1.51 -58.94
CA ARG A 8 -28.67 2.99 -59.09
C ARG A 8 -28.73 3.88 -57.86
N GLU A 9 -28.87 3.35 -56.65
CA GLU A 9 -28.87 4.18 -55.45
C GLU A 9 -28.03 3.46 -54.39
N LYS A 10 -27.01 4.14 -53.85
CA LYS A 10 -26.17 3.61 -52.77
C LYS A 10 -27.03 3.51 -51.50
N LEU A 11 -27.82 2.45 -51.40
CA LEU A 11 -28.54 2.11 -50.18
C LEU A 11 -27.54 1.80 -49.07
N TYR A 12 -27.87 2.20 -47.85
CA TYR A 12 -27.06 1.96 -46.66
C TYR A 12 -26.67 0.48 -46.56
N THR A 13 -25.38 0.20 -46.44
CA THR A 13 -24.89 -1.17 -46.23
C THR A 13 -24.99 -1.54 -44.75
N ASN A 14 -24.96 -2.83 -44.42
CA ASN A 14 -24.86 -3.30 -43.03
C ASN A 14 -23.65 -2.70 -42.29
N ASN A 15 -22.58 -2.36 -43.00
CA ASN A 15 -21.42 -1.69 -42.41
C ASN A 15 -21.77 -0.26 -41.98
N ASN A 16 -22.52 0.47 -42.80
CA ASN A 16 -22.98 1.83 -42.46
C ASN A 16 -23.87 1.81 -41.19
N PHE A 17 -24.72 0.79 -41.02
CA PHE A 17 -25.54 0.64 -39.81
C PHE A 17 -24.70 0.30 -38.58
N ARG A 18 -23.65 -0.52 -38.73
CA ARG A 18 -22.71 -0.82 -37.64
C ARG A 18 -21.93 0.42 -37.23
N GLU A 19 -21.41 1.16 -38.20
CA GLU A 19 -20.67 2.40 -37.97
C GLU A 19 -21.53 3.46 -37.30
N ALA A 20 -22.76 3.69 -37.81
CA ALA A 20 -23.70 4.61 -37.19
C ALA A 20 -24.09 4.20 -35.76
N LYS A 21 -24.16 2.89 -35.48
CA LYS A 21 -24.41 2.37 -34.13
C LYS A 21 -23.23 2.65 -33.18
N GLU A 22 -22.00 2.44 -33.62
CA GLU A 22 -20.81 2.75 -32.81
C GLU A 22 -20.67 4.26 -32.60
N GLN A 23 -20.79 5.08 -33.64
CA GLN A 23 -20.79 6.54 -33.53
C GLN A 23 -21.86 7.04 -32.55
N ARG A 24 -23.08 6.47 -32.62
CA ARG A 24 -24.14 6.82 -31.66
C ARG A 24 -23.77 6.49 -30.22
N LYS A 25 -23.09 5.37 -29.96
CA LYS A 25 -22.62 5.04 -28.59
C LYS A 25 -21.58 6.07 -28.13
N THR A 26 -20.62 6.42 -28.98
CA THR A 26 -19.61 7.44 -28.69
C THR A 26 -20.26 8.77 -28.36
N TYR A 27 -21.19 9.26 -29.18
CA TYR A 27 -21.93 10.50 -28.90
C TYR A 27 -22.68 10.48 -27.57
N ILE A 28 -23.28 9.33 -27.21
CA ILE A 28 -23.97 9.20 -25.92
C ILE A 28 -22.97 9.32 -24.76
N VAL A 29 -21.78 8.72 -24.87
CA VAL A 29 -20.74 8.82 -23.84
C VAL A 29 -20.16 10.23 -23.78
N GLU A 30 -19.82 10.83 -24.93
CA GLU A 30 -19.33 12.22 -25.03
C GLU A 30 -20.31 13.22 -24.42
N SER A 31 -21.61 13.05 -24.65
CA SER A 31 -22.63 13.94 -24.06
C SER A 31 -22.65 13.88 -22.52
N LYS A 32 -22.19 12.77 -21.94
CA LYS A 32 -22.09 12.57 -20.48
C LYS A 32 -20.71 12.87 -19.93
N LEU A 33 -19.70 13.02 -20.78
CA LEU A 33 -18.30 13.22 -20.40
C LEU A 33 -18.12 14.28 -19.30
N PRO A 34 -18.71 15.49 -19.37
CA PRO A 34 -18.49 16.51 -18.34
C PRO A 34 -19.01 16.10 -16.95
N ILE A 35 -20.08 15.29 -16.92
CA ILE A 35 -20.68 14.80 -15.67
C ILE A 35 -19.78 13.71 -15.07
N ILE A 36 -19.29 12.80 -15.93
CA ILE A 36 -18.41 11.71 -15.53
C ILE A 36 -17.07 12.27 -15.04
N GLU A 37 -16.46 13.18 -15.80
CA GLU A 37 -15.22 13.88 -15.43
C GLU A 37 -15.35 14.55 -14.07
N LYS A 38 -16.43 15.31 -13.84
CA LYS A 38 -16.64 15.99 -12.57
C LYS A 38 -16.73 15.01 -11.41
N LYS A 39 -17.51 13.92 -11.58
CA LYS A 39 -17.68 12.91 -10.54
C LYS A 39 -16.36 12.18 -10.25
N THR A 40 -15.66 11.73 -11.29
CA THR A 40 -14.36 11.06 -11.15
C THR A 40 -13.33 11.97 -10.50
N HIS A 41 -13.32 13.26 -10.84
CA HIS A 41 -12.42 14.25 -10.23
C HIS A 41 -12.70 14.46 -8.74
N GLU A 42 -13.97 14.54 -8.35
CA GLU A 42 -14.37 14.68 -6.94
C GLU A 42 -13.95 13.44 -6.12
N GLU A 43 -14.17 12.24 -6.66
CA GLU A 43 -13.75 10.99 -5.99
C GLU A 43 -12.23 10.86 -5.93
N THR A 44 -11.52 11.22 -7.00
CA THR A 44 -10.05 11.24 -7.04
C THR A 44 -9.47 12.19 -5.98
N LYS A 45 -10.05 13.38 -5.83
CA LYS A 45 -9.65 14.32 -4.77
C LYS A 45 -9.83 13.74 -3.38
N PHE A 46 -10.94 13.06 -3.15
CA PHE A 46 -11.20 12.41 -1.86
C PHE A 46 -10.17 11.32 -1.57
N ILE A 47 -9.83 10.52 -2.58
CA ILE A 47 -8.82 9.47 -2.47
C ILE A 47 -7.44 10.09 -2.16
N MET A 48 -7.02 11.10 -2.92
CA MET A 48 -5.76 11.80 -2.68
C MET A 48 -5.68 12.43 -1.29
N HIS A 49 -6.76 13.09 -0.85
CA HIS A 49 -6.80 13.67 0.49
C HIS A 49 -6.70 12.60 1.58
N SER A 50 -7.37 11.46 1.40
CA SER A 50 -7.29 10.34 2.34
C SER A 50 -5.87 9.76 2.38
N LEU A 51 -5.20 9.63 1.23
CA LEU A 51 -3.81 9.20 1.15
C LEU A 51 -2.88 10.13 1.94
N GLU A 52 -3.00 11.44 1.74
CA GLU A 52 -2.19 12.43 2.48
C GLU A 52 -2.41 12.33 3.99
N MET A 53 -3.64 12.09 4.43
CA MET A 53 -3.97 11.95 5.86
C MET A 53 -3.33 10.68 6.44
N ILE A 54 -3.33 9.58 5.69
CA ILE A 54 -2.67 8.34 6.09
C ILE A 54 -1.15 8.53 6.15
N GLN A 55 -0.54 9.18 5.15
CA GLN A 55 0.90 9.47 5.14
C GLN A 55 1.35 10.35 6.32
N LYS A 56 0.49 11.27 6.78
CA LYS A 56 0.75 12.12 7.96
C LYS A 56 0.53 11.38 9.27
N ALA A 57 -0.25 10.32 9.29
CA ALA A 57 -0.49 9.53 10.49
C ALA A 57 0.80 8.78 10.89
N LYS A 58 1.15 8.82 12.17
CA LYS A 58 2.33 8.10 12.67
C LYS A 58 2.09 6.60 12.58
N SER A 59 2.63 5.96 11.54
CA SER A 59 2.81 4.51 11.32
C SER A 59 2.33 3.60 12.47
N THR A 60 1.06 3.20 12.37
CA THR A 60 0.37 2.19 13.20
C THR A 60 -0.17 1.09 12.31
N GLU A 61 -0.44 -0.11 12.84
CA GLU A 61 -1.10 -1.19 12.07
C GLU A 61 -2.40 -0.77 11.37
N SER A 62 -3.13 0.21 11.94
CA SER A 62 -4.32 0.78 11.31
C SER A 62 -4.04 1.43 9.95
N THR A 63 -2.88 2.09 9.79
CA THR A 63 -2.53 2.77 8.53
C THR A 63 -2.40 1.82 7.35
N LYS A 64 -1.97 0.57 7.58
CA LYS A 64 -1.94 -0.45 6.53
C LYS A 64 -3.34 -0.80 6.05
N GLN A 65 -4.26 -1.03 6.99
CA GLN A 65 -5.65 -1.34 6.66
C GLN A 65 -6.32 -0.19 5.91
N ASP A 66 -6.05 1.05 6.33
CA ASP A 66 -6.56 2.25 5.67
C ASP A 66 -6.05 2.37 4.22
N LEU A 67 -4.77 2.05 3.94
CA LEU A 67 -4.22 2.02 2.58
C LEU A 67 -4.89 0.95 1.70
N TRP A 68 -5.16 -0.24 2.24
CA TRP A 68 -5.87 -1.29 1.50
C TRP A 68 -7.31 -0.90 1.16
N GLN A 69 -8.04 -0.30 2.10
CA GLN A 69 -9.38 0.24 1.83
C GLN A 69 -9.34 1.35 0.77
N LEU A 70 -8.30 2.19 0.81
CA LEU A 70 -8.13 3.25 -0.18
C LEU A 70 -7.86 2.69 -1.58
N LYS A 71 -7.07 1.61 -1.66
CA LYS A 71 -6.83 0.87 -2.89
C LYS A 71 -8.12 0.27 -3.45
N GLU A 72 -8.94 -0.36 -2.63
CA GLU A 72 -10.24 -0.91 -3.05
C GLU A 72 -11.12 0.18 -3.67
N LYS A 73 -11.22 1.35 -3.02
CA LYS A 73 -11.97 2.50 -3.57
C LYS A 73 -11.43 2.99 -4.91
N ALA A 74 -10.10 3.00 -5.08
CA ALA A 74 -9.49 3.40 -6.35
C ALA A 74 -9.79 2.38 -7.47
N ILE A 75 -9.80 1.07 -7.14
CA ILE A 75 -10.21 0.00 -8.06
C ILE A 75 -11.68 0.16 -8.46
N GLU A 76 -12.58 0.36 -7.50
CA GLU A 76 -14.01 0.57 -7.77
C GLU A 76 -14.25 1.78 -8.68
N LEU A 77 -13.52 2.88 -8.45
CA LEU A 77 -13.58 4.06 -9.30
C LEU A 77 -13.10 3.75 -10.73
N HIS A 78 -11.99 3.02 -10.87
CA HIS A 78 -11.46 2.63 -12.17
C HIS A 78 -12.44 1.73 -12.94
N GLU A 79 -13.01 0.71 -12.27
CA GLU A 79 -14.03 -0.17 -12.84
C GLU A 79 -15.27 0.63 -13.26
N SER A 80 -15.71 1.60 -12.43
CA SER A 80 -16.84 2.47 -12.76
C SER A 80 -16.59 3.29 -14.04
N VAL A 81 -15.38 3.81 -14.23
CA VAL A 81 -15.02 4.56 -15.45
C VAL A 81 -15.00 3.64 -16.67
N ILE A 82 -14.44 2.44 -16.56
CA ILE A 82 -14.42 1.45 -17.65
C ILE A 82 -15.84 1.02 -18.06
N ASP A 83 -16.70 0.75 -17.09
CA ASP A 83 -18.09 0.35 -17.35
C ASP A 83 -18.90 1.46 -18.02
N GLN A 84 -18.64 2.71 -17.65
CA GLN A 84 -19.28 3.87 -18.26
C GLN A 84 -18.77 4.16 -19.68
N ASP A 85 -17.51 3.85 -19.98
CA ASP A 85 -16.90 4.05 -21.30
C ASP A 85 -17.55 3.16 -22.37
N ARG A 86 -18.03 1.97 -21.98
CA ARG A 86 -18.64 0.97 -22.88
C ARG A 86 -17.76 0.62 -24.09
N ARG A 87 -16.43 0.65 -23.90
CA ARG A 87 -15.42 0.39 -24.94
C ARG A 87 -15.45 1.38 -26.11
N THR A 88 -15.90 2.60 -25.86
CA THR A 88 -15.86 3.69 -26.85
C THR A 88 -14.50 4.37 -26.90
N GLY A 89 -13.71 4.26 -25.82
CA GLY A 89 -12.37 4.86 -25.69
C GLY A 89 -12.42 6.35 -25.32
N VAL A 90 -13.59 6.93 -25.13
CA VAL A 90 -13.78 8.35 -24.82
C VAL A 90 -13.23 8.67 -23.43
N LEU A 91 -13.37 7.75 -22.47
CA LEU A 91 -12.92 7.93 -21.09
C LEU A 91 -11.52 7.36 -20.83
N LEU A 92 -10.76 7.03 -21.86
CA LEU A 92 -9.44 6.39 -21.70
C LEU A 92 -8.48 7.24 -20.86
N ALA A 93 -8.46 8.56 -21.07
CA ALA A 93 -7.62 9.46 -20.30
C ALA A 93 -8.01 9.46 -18.80
N LEU A 94 -9.31 9.45 -18.49
CA LEU A 94 -9.80 9.35 -17.11
C LEU A 94 -9.39 8.02 -16.48
N ALA A 95 -9.57 6.90 -17.19
CA ALA A 95 -9.15 5.60 -16.71
C ALA A 95 -7.66 5.57 -16.38
N GLN A 96 -6.80 6.11 -17.26
CA GLN A 96 -5.35 6.21 -17.03
C GLN A 96 -5.00 7.08 -15.82
N THR A 97 -5.74 8.16 -15.56
CA THR A 97 -5.50 8.98 -14.36
C THR A 97 -5.82 8.23 -13.08
N VAL A 98 -6.91 7.45 -13.06
CA VAL A 98 -7.27 6.62 -11.90
C VAL A 98 -6.29 5.45 -11.74
N GLU A 99 -5.85 4.83 -12.83
CA GLU A 99 -4.81 3.80 -12.82
C GLU A 99 -3.49 4.32 -12.23
N SER A 100 -3.09 5.55 -12.61
CA SER A 100 -1.92 6.20 -12.02
C SER A 100 -2.07 6.40 -10.50
N LEU A 101 -3.27 6.76 -10.05
CA LEU A 101 -3.58 6.89 -8.62
C LEU A 101 -3.49 5.54 -7.89
N MET A 102 -3.97 4.46 -8.51
CA MET A 102 -3.84 3.10 -7.97
C MET A 102 -2.38 2.71 -7.79
N HIS A 103 -1.52 3.01 -8.78
CA HIS A 103 -0.08 2.75 -8.68
C HIS A 103 0.58 3.52 -7.54
N VAL A 104 0.22 4.78 -7.33
CA VAL A 104 0.73 5.57 -6.20
C VAL A 104 0.35 4.94 -4.86
N ILE A 105 -0.89 4.44 -4.73
CA ILE A 105 -1.32 3.75 -3.50
C ILE A 105 -0.56 2.44 -3.32
N ASP A 106 -0.32 1.69 -4.39
CA ASP A 106 0.47 0.45 -4.35
C ASP A 106 1.92 0.69 -3.92
N ASP A 107 2.56 1.72 -4.46
CA ASP A 107 3.90 2.10 -4.06
C ASP A 107 3.95 2.48 -2.57
N GLU A 108 2.94 3.19 -2.07
CA GLU A 108 2.84 3.54 -0.65
C GLU A 108 2.69 2.30 0.24
N ILE A 109 1.88 1.31 -0.16
CA ILE A 109 1.74 0.04 0.56
C ILE A 109 3.09 -0.69 0.62
N ILE A 110 3.84 -0.71 -0.49
CA ILE A 110 5.17 -1.34 -0.55
C ILE A 110 6.16 -0.62 0.37
N VAL A 111 6.15 0.71 0.37
CA VAL A 111 7.00 1.53 1.26
C VAL A 111 6.63 1.26 2.71
N PHE A 112 5.34 1.20 3.03
CA PHE A 112 4.87 0.90 4.37
C PHE A 112 5.38 -0.46 4.86
N ASP A 113 5.25 -1.51 4.05
CA ASP A 113 5.70 -2.87 4.41
C ASP A 113 7.21 -2.93 4.65
N LYS A 114 8.00 -2.22 3.83
CA LYS A 114 9.46 -2.10 4.03
C LYS A 114 9.79 -1.37 5.33
N LEU A 115 9.03 -0.34 5.67
CA LEU A 115 9.24 0.43 6.91
C LEU A 115 8.85 -0.38 8.15
N SER A 116 7.76 -1.16 8.11
CA SER A 116 7.40 -2.06 9.22
C SER A 116 8.48 -3.12 9.44
N ASP A 117 8.95 -3.76 8.36
CA ASP A 117 10.01 -4.77 8.44
C ASP A 117 11.31 -4.20 9.00
N SER A 118 11.67 -2.97 8.61
CA SER A 118 12.86 -2.29 9.11
C SER A 118 12.75 -1.97 10.60
N LYS A 119 11.57 -1.50 11.05
CA LYS A 119 11.33 -1.20 12.47
C LYS A 119 11.41 -2.47 13.33
N ASP A 120 10.87 -3.58 12.84
CA ASP A 120 10.91 -4.84 13.58
C ASP A 120 12.33 -5.43 13.66
N LYS A 121 13.14 -5.25 12.61
CA LYS A 121 14.57 -5.59 12.64
C LYS A 121 15.33 -4.74 13.66
N GLN A 122 15.10 -3.42 13.67
CA GLN A 122 15.71 -2.51 14.63
C GLN A 122 15.35 -2.88 16.07
N LYS A 123 14.07 -3.13 16.36
CA LYS A 123 13.63 -3.58 17.69
C LYS A 123 14.34 -4.86 18.14
N LYS A 124 14.44 -5.86 17.25
CA LYS A 124 15.14 -7.12 17.55
C LYS A 124 16.64 -6.92 17.79
N GLU A 125 17.27 -6.00 17.08
CA GLU A 125 18.69 -5.67 17.29
C GLU A 125 18.90 -4.92 18.62
N GLU A 126 18.01 -3.98 18.95
CA GLU A 126 18.00 -3.28 20.25
C GLU A 126 17.78 -4.25 21.41
N GLU A 127 16.83 -5.18 21.30
CA GLU A 127 16.58 -6.24 22.29
C GLU A 127 17.81 -7.11 22.50
N LYS A 128 18.46 -7.58 21.42
CA LYS A 128 19.70 -8.36 21.51
C LYS A 128 20.84 -7.57 22.14
N HIS A 129 20.93 -6.27 21.85
CA HIS A 129 21.95 -5.42 22.44
C HIS A 129 21.72 -5.28 23.96
N LEU A 130 20.49 -5.02 24.37
CA LEU A 130 20.08 -4.95 25.78
C LEU A 130 20.34 -6.27 26.51
N GLU A 131 20.01 -7.40 25.90
CA GLU A 131 20.25 -8.74 26.46
C GLU A 131 21.74 -9.02 26.66
N ASN A 132 22.57 -8.71 25.66
CA ASN A 132 24.03 -8.84 25.77
C ASN A 132 24.63 -7.91 26.83
N GLU A 133 24.12 -6.69 26.98
CA GLU A 133 24.53 -5.80 28.07
C GLU A 133 24.13 -6.34 29.44
N ALA A 134 22.93 -6.90 29.57
CA ALA A 134 22.46 -7.52 30.80
C ALA A 134 23.34 -8.72 31.19
N LEU A 135 23.67 -9.59 30.23
CA LEU A 135 24.54 -10.74 30.45
C LEU A 135 25.93 -10.31 30.94
N LYS A 136 26.54 -9.31 30.28
CA LYS A 136 27.85 -8.76 30.69
C LYS A 136 27.81 -8.14 32.08
N ARG A 137 26.68 -7.54 32.48
CA ARG A 137 26.51 -7.01 33.85
C ARG A 137 26.43 -8.14 34.87
N GLU A 138 25.69 -9.20 34.56
CA GLU A 138 25.55 -10.36 35.43
C GLU A 138 26.87 -11.11 35.62
N GLU A 139 27.64 -11.33 34.55
CA GLU A 139 28.98 -11.93 34.62
C GLU A 139 29.94 -11.12 35.51
N LYS A 140 29.93 -9.79 35.36
CA LYS A 140 30.71 -8.89 36.23
C LYS A 140 30.29 -9.02 37.70
N PHE A 141 28.99 -9.14 37.96
CA PHE A 141 28.47 -9.28 39.31
C PHE A 141 28.84 -10.64 39.93
N GLN A 142 28.79 -11.71 39.16
CA GLN A 142 29.25 -13.04 39.59
C GLN A 142 30.75 -13.04 39.93
N MET A 143 31.60 -12.46 39.06
CA MET A 143 33.03 -12.34 39.34
C MET A 143 33.33 -11.57 40.63
N LEU A 144 32.58 -10.49 40.92
CA LEU A 144 32.72 -9.74 42.16
C LEU A 144 32.34 -10.59 43.38
N ARG A 145 31.22 -11.31 43.33
CA ARG A 145 30.81 -12.24 44.40
C ARG A 145 31.84 -13.33 44.65
N ASP A 146 32.39 -13.93 43.59
CA ASP A 146 33.41 -14.97 43.73
C ASP A 146 34.69 -14.43 44.34
N ARG A 147 35.08 -13.19 43.98
CA ARG A 147 36.23 -12.51 44.58
C ARG A 147 36.01 -12.24 46.07
N GLU A 148 34.81 -11.83 46.47
CA GLU A 148 34.46 -11.65 47.89
C GLU A 148 34.48 -12.96 48.66
N ARG A 149 33.92 -14.04 48.10
CA ARG A 149 33.97 -15.38 48.72
C ARG A 149 35.40 -15.84 48.94
N ARG A 150 36.28 -15.67 47.93
CA ARG A 150 37.71 -16.02 48.05
C ARG A 150 38.40 -15.23 49.16
N LYS A 151 38.12 -13.93 49.28
CA LYS A 151 38.66 -13.09 50.37
C LYS A 151 38.18 -13.55 51.74
N GLN A 152 36.89 -13.85 51.88
CA GLN A 152 36.33 -14.35 53.14
C GLN A 152 36.95 -15.70 53.52
N GLN A 153 37.15 -16.58 52.55
CA GLN A 153 37.77 -17.89 52.79
C GLN A 153 39.24 -17.77 53.19
N GLN A 154 40.01 -16.89 52.54
CA GLN A 154 41.39 -16.57 52.95
C GLN A 154 41.45 -16.03 54.38
N GLN A 155 40.52 -15.15 54.77
CA GLN A 155 40.45 -14.63 56.14
C GLN A 155 40.12 -15.73 57.16
N LEU A 156 39.24 -16.66 56.82
CA LEU A 156 38.93 -17.81 57.67
C LEU A 156 40.14 -18.74 57.82
N ASP A 157 40.84 -19.03 56.73
CA ASP A 157 42.04 -19.87 56.74
C ASP A 157 43.19 -19.23 57.53
N GLU A 158 43.42 -17.93 57.37
CA GLU A 158 44.39 -17.17 58.17
C GLU A 158 44.04 -17.15 59.66
N ARG A 159 42.75 -17.03 59.98
CA ARG A 159 42.26 -17.10 61.36
C ARG A 159 42.51 -18.49 61.93
N ASN A 160 42.14 -19.55 61.21
CA ASN A 160 42.37 -20.93 61.64
C ASN A 160 43.87 -21.26 61.83
N ARG A 161 44.77 -20.67 61.04
CA ARG A 161 46.23 -20.79 61.22
C ARG A 161 46.78 -20.03 62.43
N LYS A 162 46.08 -19.02 62.94
CA LYS A 162 46.49 -18.26 64.13
C LYS A 162 46.02 -18.90 65.45
N TYR A 163 45.01 -19.77 65.39
CA TYR A 163 44.40 -20.41 66.56
C TYR A 163 44.71 -21.92 66.69
N ASN A 164 45.48 -22.48 65.76
CA ASN A 164 46.14 -23.78 65.86
C ASN A 164 47.65 -23.56 65.97
#